data_AF-A0A352WKJ5-F1
#
_entry.id   AF-A0A352WKJ5-F1
#
_cell.length_a   1.000
_cell.length_b   1.000
_cell.length_c   1.000
_cell.angle_alpha   90.00
_cell.angle_beta   90.00
_cell.angle_gamma   90.00
#
_symmetry.space_group_name_H-M   'P 1'
#
loop_
_entity.id
_entity.type
_entity.pdbx_description
1 polymer ?
#
loop_
_entity_poly.entity_id
_entity_poly.type
_entity_poly.pdbx_seq_one_letter_code
_entity_poly.pdbx_strand_id
1 'polypeptide(L)'
;MKNTNTPELTTLCYIEKDDCYLMLHRVSKENDINKDKWIGVGGHLEADESPEECLLREVKEETGLTLTSFRYRATITFISGDGCTEYMALYTADGFTGEVMTGDEDKGADGEGILEWIPKSEINNLNLWEGDRIFFRLLEDRDDFFSLKLVYNGHGVLTYAAVDGKPMELLDIIEEDGSKTGIVRERNVAHRYGSMHATVHMWVMRRKEKNAADAAGKSSSYGISANDPAGEWEVLLQKRSANKDSNPGCYDISSAGHISAGNEPLPSAVREIGEELGIRAVPEDFLYVGTRIKKSNKEFYGKPFIDNQLSYIYIYRGSVDTDLITLQEEEVESVEWMALDEVIRRLDDPSFPNCIYLEELDKLKAYLAEHPGCIY
;
A
#
# COMPACT_ATOMS: atom_id res chain seq x y z
N MET A 1 -35.42 16.40 -4.86
CA MET A 1 -35.19 15.88 -6.21
C MET A 1 -34.35 14.62 -6.05
N LYS A 2 -34.84 13.46 -6.48
CA LYS A 2 -34.01 12.23 -6.50
C LYS A 2 -33.02 12.40 -7.66
N ASN A 3 -31.74 12.21 -7.39
CA ASN A 3 -30.71 12.24 -8.43
C ASN A 3 -31.08 11.22 -9.51
N THR A 4 -31.04 11.63 -10.77
CA THR A 4 -31.65 10.94 -11.92
C THR A 4 -30.75 9.92 -12.61
N ASN A 5 -29.58 9.61 -12.06
CA ASN A 5 -28.73 8.55 -12.61
C ASN A 5 -29.10 7.23 -11.94
N THR A 6 -29.91 6.43 -12.63
CA THR A 6 -30.13 5.03 -12.28
C THR A 6 -28.78 4.31 -12.37
N PRO A 7 -28.35 3.59 -11.32
CA PRO A 7 -27.11 2.83 -11.39
C PRO A 7 -27.16 1.78 -12.50
N GLU A 8 -26.04 1.59 -13.19
CA GLU A 8 -25.86 0.52 -14.15
C GLU A 8 -25.64 -0.81 -13.41
N LEU A 9 -26.17 -1.90 -13.96
CA LEU A 9 -25.97 -3.25 -13.45
C LEU A 9 -25.25 -4.04 -14.54
N THR A 10 -24.13 -4.65 -14.19
CA THR A 10 -23.30 -5.39 -15.14
C THR A 10 -22.82 -6.70 -14.55
N THR A 11 -22.30 -7.58 -15.40
CA THR A 11 -21.52 -8.75 -15.01
C THR A 11 -20.11 -8.64 -15.54
N LEU A 12 -19.16 -9.24 -14.85
CA LEU A 12 -17.79 -9.40 -15.32
C LEU A 12 -17.30 -10.79 -14.94
N CYS A 13 -16.66 -11.48 -15.86
CA CYS A 13 -16.18 -12.84 -15.66
C CYS A 13 -14.73 -12.99 -16.10
N TYR A 14 -13.91 -13.54 -15.22
CA TYR A 14 -12.58 -14.05 -15.57
C TYR A 14 -12.68 -15.57 -15.76
N ILE A 15 -12.64 -16.00 -17.02
CA ILE A 15 -12.70 -17.41 -17.39
C ILE A 15 -11.28 -17.98 -17.31
N GLU A 16 -11.14 -19.14 -16.68
CA GLU A 16 -9.85 -19.76 -16.34
C GLU A 16 -9.60 -21.04 -17.13
N LYS A 17 -8.40 -21.16 -17.69
CA LYS A 17 -7.91 -22.39 -18.32
C LYS A 17 -6.39 -22.42 -18.27
N ASP A 18 -5.80 -23.55 -17.89
CA ASP A 18 -4.34 -23.78 -17.94
C ASP A 18 -3.51 -22.63 -17.31
N ASP A 19 -3.93 -22.17 -16.13
CA ASP A 19 -3.32 -21.03 -15.40
C ASP A 19 -3.31 -19.70 -16.18
N CYS A 20 -4.30 -19.53 -17.06
CA CYS A 20 -4.55 -18.30 -17.81
C CYS A 20 -5.95 -17.75 -17.52
N TYR A 21 -6.12 -16.44 -17.67
CA TYR A 21 -7.42 -15.79 -17.80
C TYR A 21 -7.73 -15.49 -19.26
N LEU A 22 -8.97 -15.73 -19.71
CA LEU A 22 -9.45 -15.15 -20.96
C LEU A 22 -9.74 -13.67 -20.72
N MET A 23 -9.03 -12.81 -21.44
CA MET A 23 -9.11 -11.36 -21.30
C MET A 23 -9.52 -10.73 -22.64
N LEU A 24 -10.31 -9.67 -22.57
CA LEU A 24 -10.70 -8.84 -23.71
C LEU A 24 -9.83 -7.58 -23.76
N HIS A 25 -9.07 -7.41 -24.84
CA HIS A 25 -8.33 -6.19 -25.14
C HIS A 25 -9.19 -5.22 -25.96
N ARG A 26 -9.66 -4.14 -25.35
CA ARG A 26 -10.56 -3.19 -26.03
C ARG A 26 -9.80 -2.30 -27.03
N VAL A 27 -9.89 -2.65 -28.32
CA VAL A 27 -9.20 -1.96 -29.42
C VAL A 27 -10.08 -1.00 -30.23
N SER A 28 -11.40 -0.88 -29.96
CA SER A 28 -12.29 -0.05 -30.80
C SER A 28 -13.20 0.96 -30.06
N LYS A 29 -12.98 2.25 -30.38
CA LYS A 29 -13.89 3.42 -30.55
C LYS A 29 -13.15 4.72 -30.11
N GLU A 30 -13.11 5.71 -30.99
CA GLU A 30 -12.65 7.07 -30.63
C GLU A 30 -13.61 7.63 -29.55
N ASN A 31 -13.07 7.97 -28.36
CA ASN A 31 -13.73 8.49 -27.15
C ASN A 31 -14.15 7.50 -26.03
N ASP A 32 -13.66 6.25 -26.00
CA ASP A 32 -13.85 5.38 -24.82
C ASP A 32 -12.74 5.60 -23.77
N ILE A 33 -13.14 5.74 -22.50
CA ILE A 33 -12.24 5.83 -21.33
C ILE A 33 -11.48 4.49 -21.13
N ASN A 34 -12.01 3.38 -21.65
CA ASN A 34 -11.42 2.04 -21.60
C ASN A 34 -10.53 1.68 -22.81
N LYS A 35 -10.25 2.63 -23.72
CA LYS A 35 -9.41 2.35 -24.89
C LYS A 35 -8.03 1.81 -24.47
N ASP A 36 -7.60 0.70 -25.08
CA ASP A 36 -6.34 0.00 -24.83
C ASP A 36 -6.24 -0.64 -23.42
N LYS A 37 -7.37 -0.82 -22.72
CA LYS A 37 -7.45 -1.57 -21.46
C LYS A 37 -7.78 -3.04 -21.70
N TRP A 38 -7.28 -3.87 -20.80
CA TRP A 38 -7.62 -5.30 -20.72
C TRP A 38 -8.67 -5.50 -19.64
N ILE A 39 -9.78 -6.17 -19.97
CA ILE A 39 -10.88 -6.43 -19.03
C ILE A 39 -11.31 -7.90 -19.09
N GLY A 40 -12.10 -8.32 -18.11
CA GLY A 40 -12.83 -9.60 -18.19
C GLY A 40 -13.97 -9.53 -19.21
N VAL A 41 -14.63 -10.66 -19.42
CA VAL A 41 -15.77 -10.83 -20.34
C VAL A 41 -17.07 -10.49 -19.60
N GLY A 42 -17.97 -9.73 -20.19
CA GLY A 42 -19.25 -9.39 -19.56
C GLY A 42 -19.80 -8.04 -19.98
N GLY A 43 -21.07 -7.83 -19.65
CA GLY A 43 -21.82 -6.65 -20.10
C GLY A 43 -22.99 -6.30 -19.19
N HIS A 44 -23.91 -5.50 -19.73
CA HIS A 44 -25.05 -4.95 -19.01
C HIS A 44 -26.17 -5.97 -18.85
N LEU A 45 -26.83 -5.93 -17.69
CA LEU A 45 -28.07 -6.67 -17.49
C LEU A 45 -29.17 -6.11 -18.39
N GLU A 46 -29.89 -6.99 -19.08
CA GLU A 46 -31.14 -6.66 -19.75
C GLU A 46 -32.31 -6.64 -18.76
N ALA A 47 -33.47 -6.17 -19.23
CA ALA A 47 -34.68 -6.15 -18.43
C ALA A 47 -35.06 -7.56 -17.96
N ASP A 48 -35.35 -7.67 -16.66
CA ASP A 48 -35.75 -8.91 -15.98
C ASP A 48 -34.67 -10.02 -15.91
N GLU A 49 -33.41 -9.73 -16.28
CA GLU A 49 -32.30 -10.68 -16.11
C GLU A 49 -31.81 -10.75 -14.66
N SER A 50 -31.57 -11.96 -14.19
CA SER A 50 -30.66 -12.21 -13.06
C SER A 50 -29.21 -12.02 -13.49
N PRO A 51 -28.28 -11.72 -12.56
CA PRO A 51 -26.85 -11.66 -12.86
C PRO A 51 -26.32 -12.94 -13.52
N GLU A 52 -26.83 -14.11 -13.17
CA GLU A 52 -26.42 -15.38 -13.79
C GLU A 52 -26.91 -15.54 -15.23
N GLU A 53 -28.13 -15.07 -15.54
CA GLU A 53 -28.65 -15.07 -16.92
C GLU A 53 -27.83 -14.13 -17.80
N CYS A 54 -27.55 -12.92 -17.32
CA CYS A 54 -26.69 -11.95 -18.00
C CYS A 54 -25.29 -12.53 -18.23
N LEU A 55 -24.65 -13.10 -17.20
CA LEU A 55 -23.33 -13.74 -17.32
C LEU A 55 -23.28 -14.78 -18.44
N LEU A 56 -24.27 -15.69 -18.47
CA LEU A 56 -24.29 -16.78 -19.43
C LEU A 56 -24.54 -16.28 -20.86
N ARG A 57 -25.37 -15.24 -21.02
CA ARG A 57 -25.63 -14.58 -22.31
C ARG A 57 -24.38 -13.86 -22.80
N GLU A 58 -23.83 -12.94 -22.03
CA GLU A 58 -22.67 -12.11 -22.42
C GLU A 58 -21.46 -12.99 -22.76
N VAL A 59 -21.12 -13.98 -21.91
CA VAL A 59 -20.03 -14.89 -22.21
C VAL A 59 -20.26 -15.66 -23.50
N LYS A 60 -21.50 -16.09 -23.77
CA LYS A 60 -21.83 -16.80 -25.01
C LYS A 60 -21.72 -15.91 -26.23
N GLU A 61 -22.19 -14.68 -26.13
CA GLU A 61 -22.22 -13.69 -27.21
C GLU A 61 -20.81 -13.19 -27.54
N GLU A 62 -20.02 -12.80 -26.54
CA GLU A 62 -18.68 -12.23 -26.72
C GLU A 62 -17.64 -13.30 -27.14
N THR A 63 -17.69 -14.47 -26.51
CA THR A 63 -16.62 -15.48 -26.63
C THR A 63 -17.02 -16.73 -27.38
N GLY A 64 -18.32 -16.98 -27.58
CA GLY A 64 -18.84 -18.25 -28.09
C GLY A 64 -18.82 -19.42 -27.11
N LEU A 65 -18.24 -19.25 -25.92
CA LEU A 65 -18.15 -20.29 -24.90
C LEU A 65 -19.48 -20.49 -24.17
N THR A 66 -19.73 -21.72 -23.71
CA THR A 66 -20.84 -22.04 -22.83
C THR A 66 -20.28 -22.50 -21.49
N LEU A 67 -20.48 -21.71 -20.45
CA LEU A 67 -19.99 -22.03 -19.10
C LEU A 67 -20.73 -23.25 -18.54
N THR A 68 -19.98 -24.13 -17.88
CA THR A 68 -20.49 -25.33 -17.19
C THR A 68 -20.16 -25.33 -15.71
N SER A 69 -19.19 -24.51 -15.29
CA SER A 69 -18.84 -24.28 -13.89
C SER A 69 -18.38 -22.83 -13.73
N PHE A 70 -19.05 -22.11 -12.84
CA PHE A 70 -18.78 -20.70 -12.53
C PHE A 70 -19.17 -20.38 -11.10
N ARG A 71 -18.63 -19.28 -10.59
CA ARG A 71 -18.80 -18.87 -9.20
C ARG A 71 -18.94 -17.37 -9.09
N TYR A 72 -19.98 -16.93 -8.36
CA TYR A 72 -20.13 -15.52 -8.00
C TYR A 72 -19.12 -15.17 -6.90
N ARG A 73 -18.19 -14.27 -7.21
CA ARG A 73 -17.04 -13.95 -6.35
C ARG A 73 -17.22 -12.66 -5.57
N ALA A 74 -17.76 -11.62 -6.20
CA ALA A 74 -17.90 -10.34 -5.53
C ALA A 74 -18.97 -9.44 -6.14
N THR A 75 -19.53 -8.56 -5.31
CA THR A 75 -20.23 -7.36 -5.80
C THR A 75 -19.28 -6.19 -5.78
N ILE A 76 -19.07 -5.58 -6.94
CA ILE A 76 -18.23 -4.40 -7.11
C ILE A 76 -19.13 -3.18 -7.24
N THR A 77 -18.89 -2.16 -6.43
CA THR A 77 -19.48 -0.82 -6.59
C THR A 77 -18.42 0.07 -7.23
N PHE A 78 -18.57 0.35 -8.51
CA PHE A 78 -17.69 1.24 -9.25
C PHE A 78 -18.37 2.61 -9.40
N ILE A 79 -17.68 3.67 -8.98
CA ILE A 79 -18.14 5.05 -9.13
C ILE A 79 -17.13 5.77 -10.02
N SER A 80 -17.57 6.15 -11.21
CA SER A 80 -16.79 6.99 -12.11
C SER A 80 -16.83 8.45 -11.64
N GLY A 81 -15.83 9.22 -12.04
CA GLY A 81 -15.74 10.61 -11.57
C GLY A 81 -16.69 11.60 -12.24
N ASP A 82 -17.47 11.18 -13.23
CA ASP A 82 -18.60 11.94 -13.81
C ASP A 82 -19.94 11.62 -13.12
N GLY A 83 -19.93 10.78 -12.09
CA GLY A 83 -21.11 10.47 -11.28
C GLY A 83 -21.96 9.31 -11.79
N CYS A 84 -21.45 8.51 -12.74
CA CYS A 84 -22.04 7.21 -13.04
C CYS A 84 -21.66 6.21 -11.95
N THR A 85 -22.63 5.39 -11.54
CA THR A 85 -22.43 4.32 -10.57
C THR A 85 -22.81 3.02 -11.25
N GLU A 86 -21.90 2.06 -11.20
CA GLU A 86 -22.06 0.72 -11.75
C GLU A 86 -21.95 -0.29 -10.59
N TYR A 87 -22.93 -1.19 -10.52
CA TYR A 87 -22.85 -2.38 -9.68
C TYR A 87 -22.57 -3.57 -10.56
N MET A 88 -21.37 -4.10 -10.43
CA MET A 88 -20.88 -5.20 -11.24
C MET A 88 -20.86 -6.48 -10.42
N ALA A 89 -21.49 -7.53 -10.93
CA ALA A 89 -21.41 -8.87 -10.39
C ALA A 89 -20.18 -9.58 -10.97
N LEU A 90 -19.14 -9.76 -10.15
CA LEU A 90 -17.87 -10.37 -10.55
C LEU A 90 -17.90 -11.89 -10.37
N TYR A 91 -17.59 -12.62 -11.43
CA TYR A 91 -17.54 -14.06 -11.51
C TYR A 91 -16.15 -14.58 -11.89
N THR A 92 -15.87 -15.82 -11.51
CA THR A 92 -14.81 -16.65 -12.12
C THR A 92 -15.44 -17.92 -12.67
N ALA A 93 -14.90 -18.44 -13.77
CA ALA A 93 -15.38 -19.69 -14.38
C ALA A 93 -14.22 -20.63 -14.70
N ASP A 94 -14.30 -21.88 -14.27
CA ASP A 94 -13.26 -22.90 -14.45
C ASP A 94 -13.72 -24.11 -15.29
N GLY A 95 -14.96 -24.07 -15.78
CA GLY A 95 -15.52 -25.08 -16.67
C GLY A 95 -16.35 -24.45 -17.78
N PHE A 96 -16.09 -24.87 -19.01
CA PHE A 96 -16.83 -24.43 -20.19
C PHE A 96 -16.74 -25.45 -21.34
N THR A 97 -17.59 -25.27 -22.33
CA THR A 97 -17.55 -25.99 -23.62
C THR A 97 -17.57 -25.01 -24.79
N GLY A 98 -17.04 -25.44 -25.93
CA GLY A 98 -16.92 -24.62 -27.13
C GLY A 98 -15.47 -24.18 -27.37
N GLU A 99 -15.28 -23.44 -28.45
CA GLU A 99 -14.01 -22.81 -28.80
C GLU A 99 -14.21 -21.29 -28.79
N VAL A 100 -13.18 -20.55 -28.38
CA VAL A 100 -13.23 -19.09 -28.37
C VAL A 100 -13.44 -18.60 -29.78
N MET A 101 -14.50 -17.83 -30.00
CA MET A 101 -14.75 -17.16 -31.27
C MET A 101 -13.70 -16.06 -31.47
N THR A 102 -12.87 -16.24 -32.49
CA THR A 102 -12.04 -15.18 -33.05
C THR A 102 -12.76 -14.66 -34.29
N GLY A 103 -13.22 -13.41 -34.30
CA GLY A 103 -13.82 -12.81 -35.49
C GLY A 103 -12.83 -12.66 -36.64
N ASP A 104 -13.34 -12.31 -37.82
CA ASP A 104 -12.52 -12.04 -39.01
C ASP A 104 -11.57 -10.86 -38.73
N GLU A 105 -10.26 -11.16 -38.66
CA GLU A 105 -9.12 -10.22 -38.60
C GLU A 105 -9.19 -9.16 -37.48
N ASP A 106 -9.03 -9.59 -36.23
CA ASP A 106 -8.73 -8.76 -35.03
C ASP A 106 -9.93 -8.16 -34.24
N LYS A 107 -11.09 -8.82 -34.21
CA LYS A 107 -12.20 -8.47 -33.28
C LYS A 107 -12.94 -9.69 -32.73
N GLY A 108 -13.39 -9.61 -31.48
CA GLY A 108 -14.32 -10.53 -30.82
C GLY A 108 -15.68 -10.50 -31.50
N ALA A 109 -16.57 -11.44 -31.13
CA ALA A 109 -17.82 -11.66 -31.84
C ALA A 109 -18.79 -10.44 -31.84
N ASP A 110 -18.63 -9.53 -30.88
CA ASP A 110 -19.36 -8.27 -30.73
C ASP A 110 -18.68 -7.06 -31.39
N GLY A 111 -17.43 -7.20 -31.83
CA GLY A 111 -16.62 -6.13 -32.39
C GLY A 111 -15.92 -5.23 -31.36
N GLU A 112 -15.95 -5.55 -30.06
CA GLU A 112 -15.49 -4.67 -28.98
C GLU A 112 -13.98 -4.73 -28.69
N GLY A 113 -13.34 -5.87 -28.93
CA GLY A 113 -11.93 -6.06 -28.61
C GLY A 113 -11.35 -7.37 -29.14
N ILE A 114 -10.10 -7.70 -28.80
CA ILE A 114 -9.47 -8.99 -29.14
C ILE A 114 -9.49 -9.86 -27.88
N LEU A 115 -9.90 -11.13 -28.00
CA LEU A 115 -9.89 -12.09 -26.90
C LEU A 115 -8.57 -12.86 -26.88
N GLU A 116 -7.88 -12.88 -25.74
CA GLU A 116 -6.64 -13.62 -25.57
C GLU A 116 -6.58 -14.34 -24.22
N TRP A 117 -5.97 -15.53 -24.21
CA TRP A 117 -5.61 -16.24 -23.00
C TRP A 117 -4.31 -15.67 -22.45
N ILE A 118 -4.40 -14.89 -21.38
CA ILE A 118 -3.25 -14.27 -20.74
C ILE A 118 -2.83 -15.11 -19.52
N PRO A 119 -1.56 -15.56 -19.43
CA PRO A 119 -1.06 -16.24 -18.24
C PRO A 119 -1.28 -15.37 -17.00
N LYS A 120 -1.72 -15.97 -15.89
CA LYS A 120 -1.97 -15.22 -14.64
C LYS A 120 -0.73 -14.46 -14.16
N SER A 121 0.46 -15.00 -14.42
CA SER A 121 1.74 -14.34 -14.13
C SER A 121 1.98 -13.03 -14.91
N GLU A 122 1.34 -12.86 -16.06
CA GLU A 122 1.52 -11.71 -16.96
C GLU A 122 0.46 -10.62 -16.77
N ILE A 123 -0.63 -10.89 -16.04
CA ILE A 123 -1.74 -9.95 -15.81
C ILE A 123 -1.24 -8.60 -15.29
N ASN A 124 -0.22 -8.63 -14.44
CA ASN A 124 0.32 -7.43 -13.81
C ASN A 124 1.02 -6.49 -14.80
N ASN A 125 1.47 -7.01 -15.95
CA ASN A 125 2.13 -6.27 -17.02
C ASN A 125 1.12 -5.62 -17.98
N LEU A 126 -0.17 -5.96 -17.88
CA LEU A 126 -1.22 -5.40 -18.72
C LEU A 126 -1.56 -3.96 -18.33
N ASN A 127 -2.07 -3.20 -19.31
CA ASN A 127 -2.68 -1.91 -19.08
C ASN A 127 -4.09 -2.09 -18.47
N LEU A 128 -4.16 -2.12 -17.14
CA LEU A 128 -5.38 -2.33 -16.37
C LEU A 128 -5.85 -1.05 -15.68
N TRP A 129 -7.07 -1.06 -15.17
CA TRP A 129 -7.45 -0.11 -14.13
C TRP A 129 -6.76 -0.45 -12.81
N GLU A 130 -6.47 0.56 -11.98
CA GLU A 130 -5.85 0.32 -10.67
C GLU A 130 -6.77 -0.49 -9.73
N GLY A 131 -8.08 -0.36 -9.91
CA GLY A 131 -9.08 -1.20 -9.25
C GLY A 131 -9.05 -2.66 -9.72
N ASP A 132 -8.79 -2.93 -10.99
CA ASP A 132 -8.71 -4.31 -11.50
C ASP A 132 -7.53 -5.06 -10.88
N ARG A 133 -6.43 -4.35 -10.61
CA ARG A 133 -5.29 -4.91 -9.86
C ARG A 133 -5.69 -5.34 -8.45
N ILE A 134 -6.68 -4.67 -7.84
CA ILE A 134 -7.26 -5.09 -6.56
C ILE A 134 -8.15 -6.33 -6.77
N PHE A 135 -8.91 -6.42 -7.87
CA PHE A 135 -9.71 -7.61 -8.20
C PHE A 135 -8.84 -8.86 -8.25
N PHE A 136 -7.80 -8.84 -9.09
CA PHE A 136 -6.93 -10.00 -9.28
C PHE A 136 -6.26 -10.41 -7.98
N ARG A 137 -5.76 -9.43 -7.21
CA ARG A 137 -5.21 -9.71 -5.89
C ARG A 137 -6.23 -10.38 -4.97
N LEU A 138 -7.45 -9.86 -4.87
CA LEU A 138 -8.47 -10.44 -3.99
C LEU A 138 -8.96 -11.81 -4.49
N LEU A 139 -9.08 -12.01 -5.80
CA LEU A 139 -9.46 -13.29 -6.40
C LEU A 139 -8.41 -14.38 -6.13
N GLU A 140 -7.13 -14.02 -6.07
CA GLU A 140 -6.00 -14.90 -5.71
C GLU A 140 -5.87 -15.11 -4.20
N ASP A 141 -6.09 -14.05 -3.41
CA ASP A 141 -5.86 -14.07 -1.97
C ASP A 141 -7.03 -14.67 -1.18
N ARG A 142 -8.24 -14.71 -1.76
CA ARG A 142 -9.48 -15.04 -1.04
C ARG A 142 -10.34 -16.05 -1.77
N ASP A 143 -10.74 -17.08 -1.02
CA ASP A 143 -11.74 -18.03 -1.46
C ASP A 143 -13.17 -17.64 -1.06
N ASP A 144 -13.39 -16.64 -0.20
CA ASP A 144 -14.73 -16.23 0.22
C ASP A 144 -15.32 -15.13 -0.68
N PHE A 145 -16.64 -14.92 -0.58
CA PHE A 145 -17.31 -13.82 -1.27
C PHE A 145 -16.93 -12.48 -0.62
N PHE A 146 -16.74 -11.44 -1.43
CA PHE A 146 -16.41 -10.11 -0.92
C PHE A 146 -17.20 -9.00 -1.60
N SER A 147 -17.22 -7.84 -0.97
CA SER A 147 -17.67 -6.59 -1.60
C SER A 147 -16.49 -5.66 -1.80
N LEU A 148 -16.44 -4.96 -2.92
CA LEU A 148 -15.39 -3.98 -3.20
C LEU A 148 -16.01 -2.72 -3.74
N LYS A 149 -15.68 -1.58 -3.14
CA LYS A 149 -16.05 -0.26 -3.63
C LYS A 149 -14.81 0.40 -4.21
N LEU A 150 -14.95 0.96 -5.41
CA LEU A 150 -13.93 1.73 -6.10
C LEU A 150 -14.52 3.08 -6.52
N VAL A 151 -13.78 4.16 -6.28
CA VAL A 151 -14.19 5.50 -6.69
C VAL A 151 -13.04 6.13 -7.45
N TYR A 152 -13.32 6.55 -8.67
CA TYR A 152 -12.36 7.24 -9.52
C TYR A 152 -12.70 8.73 -9.61
N ASN A 153 -11.68 9.54 -9.86
CA ASN A 153 -11.91 10.90 -10.35
C ASN A 153 -12.27 10.87 -11.84
N GLY A 154 -12.71 12.02 -12.38
CA GLY A 154 -13.13 12.14 -13.79
C GLY A 154 -11.98 12.01 -14.79
N HIS A 155 -10.78 11.68 -14.32
CA HIS A 155 -9.54 11.54 -15.08
C HIS A 155 -8.94 10.13 -14.94
N GLY A 156 -9.70 9.17 -14.41
CA GLY A 156 -9.29 7.77 -14.31
C GLY A 156 -8.31 7.44 -13.19
N VAL A 157 -8.13 8.33 -12.20
CA VAL A 157 -7.31 8.07 -11.02
C VAL A 157 -8.19 7.53 -9.89
N LEU A 158 -7.77 6.41 -9.29
CA LEU A 158 -8.43 5.85 -8.12
C LEU A 158 -8.29 6.79 -6.92
N THR A 159 -9.39 7.14 -6.27
CA THR A 159 -9.43 8.09 -5.15
C THR A 159 -9.92 7.47 -3.85
N TYR A 160 -10.65 6.36 -3.93
CA TYR A 160 -11.10 5.61 -2.78
C TYR A 160 -11.29 4.14 -3.14
N ALA A 161 -10.86 3.25 -2.24
CA ALA A 161 -11.17 1.84 -2.31
C ALA A 161 -11.59 1.34 -0.92
N ALA A 162 -12.53 0.39 -0.89
CA ALA A 162 -12.91 -0.30 0.35
C ALA A 162 -13.31 -1.73 0.07
N VAL A 163 -12.78 -2.67 0.84
CA VAL A 163 -13.15 -4.09 0.78
C VAL A 163 -13.97 -4.44 2.02
N ASP A 164 -15.13 -5.07 1.84
CA ASP A 164 -16.06 -5.44 2.92
C ASP A 164 -16.41 -4.27 3.86
N GLY A 165 -16.58 -3.09 3.26
CA GLY A 165 -16.88 -1.84 3.96
C GLY A 165 -15.70 -1.21 4.70
N LYS A 166 -14.52 -1.82 4.67
CA LYS A 166 -13.29 -1.29 5.30
C LYS A 166 -12.46 -0.52 4.26
N PRO A 167 -12.17 0.77 4.49
CA PRO A 167 -11.29 1.54 3.62
C PRO A 167 -9.93 0.86 3.43
N MET A 168 -9.41 0.92 2.23
CA MET A 168 -8.07 0.44 1.89
C MET A 168 -7.11 1.63 1.81
N GLU A 169 -5.85 1.40 2.17
CA GLU A 169 -4.81 2.41 2.10
C GLU A 169 -4.37 2.62 0.64
N LEU A 170 -4.48 3.85 0.15
CA LEU A 170 -4.05 4.24 -1.18
C LEU A 170 -2.77 5.07 -1.09
N LEU A 171 -1.85 4.85 -2.02
CA LEU A 171 -0.55 5.51 -2.09
C LEU A 171 -0.37 6.18 -3.45
N ASP A 172 0.24 7.36 -3.47
CA ASP A 172 0.77 7.95 -4.70
C ASP A 172 2.00 7.14 -5.14
N ILE A 173 2.03 6.73 -6.41
CA ILE A 173 3.21 6.13 -7.01
C ILE A 173 4.13 7.24 -7.49
N ILE A 174 5.39 7.16 -7.10
CA ILE A 174 6.40 8.21 -7.32
C ILE A 174 7.59 7.67 -8.10
N GLU A 175 8.39 8.56 -8.66
CA GLU A 175 9.74 8.27 -9.15
C GLU A 175 10.77 8.33 -8.00
N GLU A 176 12.00 7.90 -8.26
CA GLU A 176 13.09 7.92 -7.26
C GLU A 176 13.44 9.33 -6.75
N ASP A 177 13.16 10.37 -7.54
CA ASP A 177 13.37 11.77 -7.15
C ASP A 177 12.22 12.34 -6.30
N GLY A 178 11.17 11.54 -6.06
CA GLY A 178 9.97 11.92 -5.31
C GLY A 178 8.87 12.57 -6.14
N SER A 179 9.06 12.76 -7.45
CA SER A 179 8.00 13.27 -8.31
C SER A 179 6.86 12.27 -8.47
N LYS A 180 5.60 12.76 -8.45
CA LYS A 180 4.40 11.90 -8.58
C LYS A 180 4.21 11.50 -10.04
N THR A 181 3.95 10.21 -10.27
CA THR A 181 3.65 9.66 -11.61
C THR A 181 2.22 9.97 -12.07
N GLY A 182 1.34 10.37 -11.15
CA GLY A 182 -0.10 10.53 -11.37
C GLY A 182 -0.91 9.24 -11.15
N ILE A 183 -0.24 8.12 -10.88
CA ILE A 183 -0.89 6.84 -10.55
C ILE A 183 -1.11 6.77 -9.03
N VAL A 184 -2.33 6.39 -8.63
CA VAL A 184 -2.67 6.05 -7.25
C VAL A 184 -2.97 4.57 -7.17
N ARG A 185 -2.34 3.88 -6.22
CA ARG A 185 -2.40 2.41 -6.09
C ARG A 185 -2.68 2.00 -4.66
N GLU A 186 -3.43 0.92 -4.49
CA GLU A 186 -3.65 0.32 -3.17
C GLU A 186 -2.33 -0.25 -2.61
N ARG A 187 -2.08 -0.06 -1.31
CA ARG A 187 -0.81 -0.39 -0.67
C ARG A 187 -0.34 -1.83 -0.94
N ASN A 188 -1.19 -2.83 -0.78
CA ASN A 188 -0.76 -4.22 -0.96
C ASN A 188 -0.48 -4.53 -2.44
N VAL A 189 -1.24 -3.92 -3.36
CA VAL A 189 -0.94 -3.96 -4.80
C VAL A 189 0.41 -3.29 -5.09
N ALA A 190 0.70 -2.14 -4.47
CA ALA A 190 1.98 -1.44 -4.63
C ALA A 190 3.17 -2.31 -4.20
N HIS A 191 3.08 -2.95 -3.03
CA HIS A 191 4.12 -3.87 -2.54
C HIS A 191 4.23 -5.15 -3.37
N ARG A 192 3.12 -5.68 -3.91
CA ARG A 192 3.16 -6.85 -4.79
C ARG A 192 3.92 -6.56 -6.09
N TYR A 193 3.81 -5.33 -6.60
CA TYR A 193 4.46 -4.93 -7.86
C TYR A 193 5.76 -4.15 -7.69
N GLY A 194 6.21 -3.92 -6.45
CA GLY A 194 7.41 -3.11 -6.21
C GLY A 194 7.26 -1.68 -6.70
N SER A 195 6.05 -1.12 -6.60
CA SER A 195 5.80 0.26 -6.99
C SER A 195 6.50 1.19 -6.00
N MET A 196 7.30 2.13 -6.52
CA MET A 196 7.95 3.12 -5.67
C MET A 196 6.89 4.02 -5.04
N HIS A 197 6.93 4.13 -3.71
CA HIS A 197 5.98 4.91 -2.91
C HIS A 197 6.71 5.62 -1.77
N ALA A 198 6.05 6.58 -1.13
CA ALA A 198 6.69 7.46 -0.16
C ALA A 198 6.34 7.09 1.30
N THR A 199 7.31 7.24 2.19
CA THR A 199 7.13 7.09 3.64
C THR A 199 7.71 8.28 4.40
N VAL A 200 7.31 8.44 5.66
CA VAL A 200 7.89 9.39 6.61
C VAL A 200 8.52 8.64 7.77
N HIS A 201 9.74 9.01 8.14
CA HIS A 201 10.46 8.45 9.27
C HIS A 201 10.77 9.56 10.27
N MET A 202 10.31 9.40 11.51
CA MET A 202 10.48 10.38 12.57
C MET A 202 11.43 9.83 13.62
N TRP A 203 12.51 10.55 13.87
CA TRP A 203 13.44 10.30 14.95
C TRP A 203 13.15 11.25 16.10
N VAL A 204 12.55 10.73 17.17
CA VAL A 204 12.36 11.45 18.43
C VAL A 204 13.69 11.47 19.15
N MET A 205 14.24 12.68 19.33
CA MET A 205 15.57 12.86 19.87
C MET A 205 15.57 13.82 21.06
N ARG A 206 16.47 13.57 22.01
CA ARG A 206 16.73 14.50 23.12
C ARG A 206 18.22 14.59 23.41
N ARG A 207 18.62 15.68 24.07
CA ARG A 207 19.94 15.72 24.71
C ARG A 207 19.94 14.82 25.93
N LYS A 208 21.03 14.09 26.11
CA LYS A 208 21.27 13.34 27.35
C LYS A 208 21.29 14.33 28.51
N GLU A 209 20.45 14.11 29.51
CA GLU A 209 20.51 14.89 30.74
C GLU A 209 21.90 14.70 31.38
N LYS A 210 22.60 15.80 31.66
CA LYS A 210 23.82 15.73 32.49
C LYS A 210 23.39 15.35 33.90
N ASN A 211 23.35 14.07 34.20
CA ASN A 211 22.96 13.62 35.54
C ASN A 211 24.04 14.06 36.54
N ALA A 212 23.62 14.59 37.69
CA ALA A 212 24.52 14.82 38.83
C ALA A 212 25.20 13.51 39.31
N ALA A 213 24.68 12.35 38.90
CA ALA A 213 25.24 11.02 39.13
C ALA A 213 26.36 10.61 38.14
N ASP A 214 26.50 11.26 36.98
CA ASP A 214 27.63 11.04 36.07
C ASP A 214 28.95 11.53 36.69
N ALA A 215 28.88 12.49 37.63
CA ALA A 215 30.00 12.88 38.49
C ALA A 215 30.37 11.82 39.56
N ALA A 216 29.54 10.80 39.76
CA ALA A 216 29.68 9.79 40.82
C ALA A 216 29.88 8.35 40.31
N GLY A 217 30.05 8.13 39.00
CA GLY A 217 30.56 6.86 38.46
C GLY A 217 29.66 5.64 38.66
N LYS A 218 28.33 5.77 38.58
CA LYS A 218 27.42 4.61 38.58
C LYS A 218 27.00 4.23 37.16
N SER A 219 27.45 3.05 36.76
CA SER A 219 27.16 2.33 35.51
C SER A 219 25.66 2.27 35.19
N SER A 220 25.31 2.53 33.93
CA SER A 220 24.05 2.07 33.32
C SER A 220 23.92 0.55 33.48
N SER A 221 22.68 0.02 33.48
CA SER A 221 22.38 -1.42 33.59
C SER A 221 22.98 -2.28 32.46
N TYR A 222 23.52 -1.64 31.42
CA TYR A 222 24.21 -2.29 30.30
C TYR A 222 25.74 -2.11 30.31
N GLY A 223 26.32 -1.69 31.44
CA GLY A 223 27.78 -1.69 31.61
C GLY A 223 28.51 -0.53 30.92
N ILE A 224 27.85 0.62 30.78
CA ILE A 224 28.48 1.80 30.18
C ILE A 224 29.33 2.52 31.24
N SER A 225 30.64 2.60 30.98
CA SER A 225 31.62 3.36 31.77
C SER A 225 31.24 4.84 31.81
N ALA A 226 31.44 5.50 32.96
CA ALA A 226 31.25 6.95 33.10
C ALA A 226 32.19 7.81 32.22
N ASN A 227 33.15 7.18 31.53
CA ASN A 227 34.03 7.79 30.52
C ASN A 227 33.71 7.33 29.08
N ASP A 228 32.55 6.72 28.81
CA ASP A 228 32.15 6.35 27.45
C ASP A 228 32.00 7.60 26.58
N PRO A 229 32.65 7.69 25.41
CA PRO A 229 32.45 8.77 24.42
C PRO A 229 31.04 8.80 23.80
N ALA A 230 30.07 8.05 24.33
CA ALA A 230 28.67 8.10 23.91
C ALA A 230 28.20 9.56 23.89
N GLY A 231 27.91 10.04 22.69
CA GLY A 231 27.64 11.42 22.38
C GLY A 231 26.45 12.00 23.13
N GLU A 232 26.24 13.31 22.97
CA GLU A 232 25.29 14.09 23.75
C GLU A 232 23.80 13.77 23.47
N TRP A 233 23.50 12.79 22.61
CA TRP A 233 22.18 12.57 22.03
C TRP A 233 21.62 11.17 22.30
N GLU A 234 20.35 11.12 22.67
CA GLU A 234 19.55 9.90 22.76
C GLU A 234 18.43 9.91 21.71
N VAL A 235 18.09 8.72 21.21
CA VAL A 235 16.95 8.46 20.33
C VAL A 235 15.93 7.60 21.08
N LEU A 236 14.65 7.87 20.87
CA LEU A 236 13.58 6.99 21.32
C LEU A 236 13.39 5.89 20.27
N LEU A 237 13.66 4.65 20.62
CA LEU A 237 13.37 3.51 19.75
C LEU A 237 12.03 2.93 20.10
N GLN A 238 11.29 2.49 19.09
CA GLN A 238 10.14 1.62 19.32
C GLN A 238 10.58 0.16 19.23
N LYS A 239 9.88 -0.72 19.95
CA LYS A 239 9.94 -2.16 19.75
C LYS A 239 8.66 -2.58 19.05
N ARG A 240 8.77 -3.15 17.85
CA ARG A 240 7.64 -3.53 17.01
C ARG A 240 6.80 -4.61 17.70
N SER A 241 5.48 -4.49 17.62
CA SER A 241 4.55 -5.47 18.19
C SER A 241 4.82 -6.89 17.68
N ALA A 242 4.62 -7.88 18.54
CA ALA A 242 4.82 -9.30 18.19
C ALA A 242 3.83 -9.79 17.12
N ASN A 243 2.73 -9.06 16.92
CA ASN A 243 1.67 -9.38 15.97
C ASN A 243 1.93 -8.81 14.56
N LYS A 244 3.04 -8.10 14.34
CA LYS A 244 3.39 -7.57 13.03
C LYS A 244 3.80 -8.69 12.07
N ASP A 245 3.29 -8.65 10.85
CA ASP A 245 3.69 -9.57 9.78
C ASP A 245 5.18 -9.44 9.43
N SER A 246 5.76 -8.25 9.59
CA SER A 246 7.16 -7.96 9.27
C SER A 246 7.97 -7.54 10.49
N ASN A 247 9.05 -8.30 10.72
CA ASN A 247 10.05 -8.10 11.78
C ASN A 247 9.44 -7.92 13.21
N PRO A 248 8.60 -8.84 13.69
CA PRO A 248 8.01 -8.74 15.03
C PRO A 248 9.08 -8.75 16.12
N GLY A 249 8.94 -7.89 17.13
CA GLY A 249 9.84 -7.80 18.28
C GLY A 249 11.20 -7.12 18.01
N CYS A 250 11.46 -6.64 16.79
CA CYS A 250 12.65 -5.86 16.48
C CYS A 250 12.52 -4.41 16.99
N TYR A 251 13.65 -3.83 17.41
CA TYR A 251 13.76 -2.39 17.60
C TYR A 251 13.73 -1.66 16.25
N ASP A 252 13.09 -0.50 16.21
CA ASP A 252 12.86 0.27 15.00
C ASP A 252 12.95 1.78 15.29
N ILE A 253 12.88 2.56 14.22
CA ILE A 253 12.80 4.03 14.22
C ILE A 253 11.64 4.49 15.13
N SER A 254 11.71 5.68 15.73
CA SER A 254 10.73 6.13 16.74
C SER A 254 9.28 6.03 16.26
N SER A 255 9.01 6.48 15.04
CA SER A 255 7.73 6.31 14.36
C SER A 255 7.94 6.37 12.84
N ALA A 256 7.18 5.57 12.08
CA ALA A 256 7.30 5.54 10.63
C ALA A 256 6.03 5.04 9.95
N GLY A 257 5.63 5.68 8.84
CA GLY A 257 4.47 5.21 8.07
C GLY A 257 4.40 5.75 6.65
N HIS A 258 3.41 5.30 5.88
CA HIS A 258 3.26 5.69 4.48
C HIS A 258 2.64 7.08 4.36
N ILE A 259 2.99 7.76 3.26
CA ILE A 259 2.28 8.96 2.85
C ILE A 259 1.07 8.49 2.03
N SER A 260 -0.13 8.69 2.58
CA SER A 260 -1.38 8.39 1.86
C SER A 260 -1.50 9.21 0.58
N ALA A 261 -2.18 8.68 -0.43
CA ALA A 261 -2.39 9.36 -1.70
C ALA A 261 -2.93 10.79 -1.52
N GLY A 262 -2.36 11.73 -2.26
CA GLY A 262 -2.70 13.14 -2.21
C GLY A 262 -2.18 13.90 -0.97
N ASN A 263 -1.51 13.23 -0.02
CA ASN A 263 -0.95 13.88 1.17
C ASN A 263 0.49 14.34 0.90
N GLU A 264 0.96 15.24 1.76
CA GLU A 264 2.34 15.71 1.79
C GLU A 264 3.12 15.04 2.94
N PRO A 265 4.46 14.99 2.88
CA PRO A 265 5.26 14.33 3.90
C PRO A 265 5.03 14.87 5.32
N LEU A 266 5.16 16.18 5.55
CA LEU A 266 5.12 16.73 6.90
C LEU A 266 3.78 16.52 7.65
N PRO A 267 2.60 16.72 7.02
CA PRO A 267 1.31 16.34 7.63
C PRO A 267 1.22 14.83 7.96
N SER A 268 1.80 13.98 7.11
CA SER A 268 1.84 12.53 7.37
C SER A 268 2.70 12.21 8.59
N ALA A 269 3.86 12.88 8.74
CA ALA A 269 4.72 12.70 9.92
C ALA A 269 4.02 13.07 11.24
N VAL A 270 3.23 14.16 11.23
CA VAL A 270 2.40 14.57 12.37
C VAL A 270 1.34 13.51 12.70
N ARG A 271 0.68 12.95 11.68
CA ARG A 271 -0.34 11.91 11.86
C ARG A 271 0.27 10.63 12.44
N GLU A 272 1.30 10.09 11.80
CA GLU A 272 1.90 8.80 12.17
C GLU A 272 2.44 8.81 13.61
N ILE A 273 3.19 9.85 14.01
CA ILE A 273 3.71 9.92 15.39
C ILE A 273 2.59 10.05 16.44
N GLY A 274 1.47 10.65 16.05
CA GLY A 274 0.28 10.77 16.89
C GLY A 274 -0.49 9.45 17.01
N GLU A 275 -0.58 8.69 15.92
CA GLU A 275 -1.22 7.37 15.88
C GLU A 275 -0.42 6.31 16.63
N GLU A 276 0.90 6.21 16.36
CA GLU A 276 1.75 5.16 16.93
C GLU A 276 2.16 5.42 18.39
N LEU A 277 2.47 6.68 18.74
CA LEU A 277 3.03 7.06 20.05
C LEU A 277 2.10 7.97 20.88
N GLY A 278 0.96 8.41 20.35
CA GLY A 278 0.09 9.35 21.04
C GLY A 278 0.67 10.77 21.18
N ILE A 279 1.77 11.09 20.48
CA ILE A 279 2.46 12.38 20.57
C ILE A 279 1.67 13.43 19.78
N ARG A 280 1.25 14.49 20.47
CA ARG A 280 0.59 15.65 19.84
C ARG A 280 1.62 16.63 19.31
N ALA A 281 2.08 16.37 18.09
CA ALA A 281 3.06 17.22 17.41
C ALA A 281 2.40 18.31 16.54
N VAL A 282 3.13 19.38 16.26
CA VAL A 282 2.82 20.35 15.19
C VAL A 282 3.94 20.36 14.14
N PRO A 283 3.69 20.79 12.90
CA PRO A 283 4.69 20.82 11.83
C PRO A 283 6.03 21.48 12.23
N GLU A 284 6.00 22.51 13.07
CA GLU A 284 7.18 23.24 13.54
C GLU A 284 8.08 22.44 14.49
N ASP A 285 7.57 21.33 15.04
CA ASP A 285 8.35 20.43 15.91
C ASP A 285 9.24 19.49 15.10
N PHE A 286 9.18 19.52 13.77
CA PHE A 286 9.95 18.64 12.91
C PHE A 286 11.06 19.38 12.18
N LEU A 287 12.25 18.81 12.22
CA LEU A 287 13.40 19.25 11.47
C LEU A 287 13.63 18.27 10.32
N TYR A 288 13.52 18.74 9.08
CA TYR A 288 13.77 17.90 7.92
C TYR A 288 15.27 17.62 7.78
N VAL A 289 15.63 16.34 7.74
CA VAL A 289 17.02 15.86 7.69
C VAL A 289 17.44 15.47 6.27
N GLY A 290 16.52 14.95 5.47
CA GLY A 290 16.79 14.52 4.10
C GLY A 290 15.91 13.35 3.68
N THR A 291 16.26 12.73 2.55
CA THR A 291 15.61 11.51 2.07
C THR A 291 16.57 10.32 2.03
N ARG A 292 15.98 9.13 1.95
CA ARG A 292 16.66 7.86 1.70
C ARG A 292 15.81 6.99 0.78
N ILE A 293 16.46 6.27 -0.14
CA ILE A 293 15.81 5.26 -0.98
C ILE A 293 16.12 3.88 -0.39
N LYS A 294 15.07 3.07 -0.23
CA LYS A 294 15.18 1.66 0.15
C LYS A 294 14.53 0.81 -0.93
N LYS A 295 15.23 -0.23 -1.37
CA LYS A 295 14.66 -1.28 -2.21
C LYS A 295 14.94 -2.62 -1.55
N SER A 296 13.90 -3.40 -1.32
CA SER A 296 14.04 -4.76 -0.81
C SER A 296 13.03 -5.69 -1.43
N ASN A 297 13.42 -6.94 -1.61
CA ASN A 297 12.55 -8.00 -2.13
C ASN A 297 12.51 -9.10 -1.08
N LYS A 298 11.31 -9.35 -0.54
CA LYS A 298 11.03 -10.38 0.47
C LYS A 298 9.86 -11.22 -0.01
N GLU A 299 9.66 -12.35 0.65
CA GLU A 299 8.49 -13.21 0.46
C GLU A 299 7.81 -13.38 1.81
N PHE A 300 6.49 -13.18 1.85
CA PHE A 300 5.66 -13.46 3.02
C PHE A 300 4.54 -14.41 2.62
N TYR A 301 4.41 -15.53 3.35
CA TYR A 301 3.38 -16.55 3.09
C TYR A 301 3.37 -17.07 1.62
N GLY A 302 4.54 -17.22 1.00
CA GLY A 302 4.66 -17.65 -0.40
C GLY A 302 4.36 -16.58 -1.44
N LYS A 303 4.13 -15.32 -1.01
CA LYS A 303 3.79 -14.19 -1.89
C LYS A 303 4.89 -13.13 -1.89
N PRO A 304 5.22 -12.56 -3.07
CA PRO A 304 6.24 -11.53 -3.17
C PRO A 304 5.81 -10.25 -2.44
N PHE A 305 6.77 -9.65 -1.75
CA PHE A 305 6.67 -8.35 -1.11
C PHE A 305 7.90 -7.54 -1.48
N ILE A 306 7.71 -6.68 -2.47
CA ILE A 306 8.76 -5.83 -3.02
C ILE A 306 8.54 -4.43 -2.47
N ASP A 307 9.43 -4.04 -1.58
CA ASP A 307 9.34 -2.80 -0.82
C ASP A 307 10.32 -1.78 -1.37
N ASN A 308 9.79 -0.87 -2.19
CA ASN A 308 10.51 0.22 -2.84
C ASN A 308 10.00 1.54 -2.28
N GLN A 309 10.80 2.19 -1.44
CA GLN A 309 10.41 3.36 -0.67
C GLN A 309 11.36 4.53 -0.86
N LEU A 310 10.80 5.73 -0.99
CA LEU A 310 11.47 7.00 -0.70
C LEU A 310 11.01 7.49 0.67
N SER A 311 11.91 7.47 1.64
CA SER A 311 11.61 7.87 3.02
C SER A 311 12.05 9.30 3.27
N TYR A 312 11.12 10.15 3.71
CA TYR A 312 11.40 11.51 4.18
C TYR A 312 11.73 11.47 5.67
N ILE A 313 12.93 11.90 6.03
CA ILE A 313 13.48 11.73 7.38
C ILE A 313 13.36 13.05 8.14
N TYR A 314 12.77 12.97 9.32
CA TYR A 314 12.59 14.10 10.23
C TYR A 314 13.17 13.78 11.60
N ILE A 315 13.70 14.81 12.26
CA ILE A 315 13.90 14.81 13.71
C ILE A 315 12.70 15.49 14.36
N TYR A 316 12.08 14.83 15.33
CA TYR A 316 11.13 15.46 16.24
C TYR A 316 11.88 16.02 17.45
N ARG A 317 11.74 17.33 17.69
CA ARG A 317 12.45 18.05 18.76
C ARG A 317 11.57 18.44 19.96
N GLY A 318 10.31 17.99 19.98
CA GLY A 318 9.41 18.25 21.10
C GLY A 318 9.77 17.43 22.34
N SER A 319 9.40 17.94 23.51
CA SER A 319 9.59 17.21 24.78
C SER A 319 8.71 15.97 24.81
N VAL A 320 9.30 14.80 25.10
CA VAL A 320 8.56 13.54 25.22
C VAL A 320 8.72 12.97 26.61
N ASP A 321 7.58 12.80 27.29
CA ASP A 321 7.47 12.05 28.53
C ASP A 321 6.95 10.64 28.19
N THR A 322 7.80 9.63 28.39
CA THR A 322 7.46 8.25 28.04
C THR A 322 6.34 7.67 28.90
N ASP A 323 6.10 8.23 30.09
CA ASP A 323 5.01 7.79 30.96
C ASP A 323 3.63 8.27 30.45
N LEU A 324 3.62 9.24 29.51
CA LEU A 324 2.41 9.79 28.89
C LEU A 324 2.18 9.30 27.46
N ILE A 325 3.08 8.48 26.93
CA ILE A 325 2.95 7.87 25.61
C ILE A 325 1.78 6.87 25.63
N THR A 326 0.91 6.99 24.63
CA THR A 326 -0.17 6.02 24.40
C THR A 326 0.19 5.24 23.14
N LEU A 327 0.56 3.98 23.31
CA LEU A 327 0.99 3.12 22.21
C LEU A 327 -0.22 2.55 21.47
N GLN A 328 -0.12 2.49 20.14
CA GLN A 328 -0.97 1.62 19.34
C GLN A 328 -0.46 0.18 19.47
N GLU A 329 -1.10 -0.64 20.30
CA GLU A 329 -0.63 -1.98 20.66
C GLU A 329 -0.48 -2.94 19.45
N GLU A 330 -1.25 -2.71 18.37
CA GLU A 330 -1.12 -3.46 17.11
C GLU A 330 0.20 -3.16 16.38
N GLU A 331 0.79 -1.99 16.61
CA GLU A 331 2.00 -1.51 15.94
C GLU A 331 3.23 -1.58 16.87
N VAL A 332 3.09 -1.16 18.13
CA VAL A 332 4.20 -0.92 19.06
C VAL A 332 4.00 -1.67 20.37
N GLU A 333 5.01 -2.45 20.77
CA GLU A 333 5.05 -3.19 22.06
C GLU A 333 5.52 -2.29 23.21
N SER A 334 6.60 -1.53 22.97
CA SER A 334 7.23 -0.68 23.99
C SER A 334 8.12 0.37 23.32
N VAL A 335 8.54 1.39 24.08
CA VAL A 335 9.55 2.36 23.64
C VAL A 335 10.71 2.43 24.62
N GLU A 336 11.91 2.72 24.14
CA GLU A 336 13.12 2.80 24.96
C GLU A 336 14.04 3.92 24.48
N TRP A 337 14.49 4.76 25.40
CA TRP A 337 15.56 5.72 25.13
C TRP A 337 16.91 5.01 25.06
N MET A 338 17.65 5.23 23.98
CA MET A 338 18.99 4.69 23.81
C MET A 338 19.94 5.78 23.28
N ALA A 339 21.18 5.78 23.76
CA ALA A 339 22.20 6.68 23.23
C ALA A 339 22.42 6.42 21.73
N LEU A 340 22.46 7.46 20.91
CA LEU A 340 22.58 7.33 19.45
C LEU A 340 23.82 6.52 19.04
N ASP A 341 24.96 6.76 19.69
CA ASP A 341 26.19 6.00 19.44
C ASP A 341 26.09 4.54 19.86
N GLU A 342 25.29 4.25 20.89
CA GLU A 342 25.04 2.87 21.31
C GLU A 342 24.19 2.13 20.29
N VAL A 343 23.14 2.76 19.75
CA VAL A 343 22.35 2.18 18.66
C VAL A 343 23.25 1.82 17.48
N ILE A 344 24.12 2.73 17.06
CA ILE A 344 25.07 2.51 15.96
C ILE A 344 26.00 1.33 16.24
N ARG A 345 26.55 1.23 17.46
CA ARG A 345 27.42 0.10 17.86
C ARG A 345 26.70 -1.25 17.85
N ARG A 346 25.39 -1.26 18.11
CA ARG A 346 24.58 -2.47 18.26
C ARG A 346 23.87 -2.92 16.98
N LEU A 347 23.93 -2.16 15.88
CA LEU A 347 23.19 -2.52 14.65
C LEU A 347 23.51 -3.94 14.14
N ASP A 348 24.77 -4.38 14.27
CA ASP A 348 25.24 -5.70 13.85
C ASP A 348 25.25 -6.74 15.01
N ASP A 349 24.79 -6.37 16.21
CA ASP A 349 24.73 -7.25 17.38
C ASP A 349 23.50 -8.18 17.29
N PRO A 350 23.68 -9.52 17.20
CA PRO A 350 22.55 -10.46 17.13
C PRO A 350 21.63 -10.42 18.35
N SER A 351 22.08 -9.90 19.50
CA SER A 351 21.25 -9.72 20.69
C SER A 351 20.36 -8.48 20.64
N PHE A 352 20.54 -7.63 19.62
CA PHE A 352 19.77 -6.43 19.36
C PHE A 352 19.02 -6.55 18.02
N PRO A 353 17.96 -7.39 17.96
CA PRO A 353 17.17 -7.52 16.75
C PRO A 353 16.57 -6.16 16.38
N ASN A 354 16.89 -5.66 15.20
CA ASN A 354 16.52 -4.32 14.79
C ASN A 354 16.19 -4.23 13.30
N CYS A 355 15.49 -3.17 12.90
CA CYS A 355 15.18 -2.80 11.52
C CYS A 355 15.75 -1.42 11.16
N ILE A 356 16.77 -0.99 11.89
CA ILE A 356 17.33 0.36 11.83
C ILE A 356 18.43 0.40 10.78
N TYR A 357 18.46 1.48 10.00
CA TYR A 357 19.42 1.66 8.92
C TYR A 357 20.49 2.67 9.32
N LEU A 358 21.76 2.26 9.24
CA LEU A 358 22.91 3.11 9.55
C LEU A 358 22.89 4.44 8.77
N GLU A 359 22.47 4.41 7.50
CA GLU A 359 22.37 5.59 6.65
C GLU A 359 21.53 6.71 7.28
N GLU A 360 20.42 6.38 7.95
CA GLU A 360 19.61 7.41 8.62
C GLU A 360 20.32 7.98 9.83
N LEU A 361 20.90 7.11 10.66
CA LEU A 361 21.65 7.54 11.85
C LEU A 361 22.83 8.45 11.48
N ASP A 362 23.51 8.16 10.36
CA ASP A 362 24.57 9.02 9.82
C ASP A 362 24.03 10.39 9.38
N LYS A 363 22.85 10.44 8.74
CA LYS A 363 22.19 11.71 8.39
C LYS A 363 21.80 12.51 9.64
N LEU A 364 21.29 11.86 10.69
CA LEU A 364 21.00 12.52 11.98
C LEU A 364 22.26 13.15 12.56
N LYS A 365 23.37 12.41 12.60
CA LYS A 365 24.66 12.91 13.11
C LYS A 365 25.16 14.11 12.31
N ALA A 366 25.13 14.02 10.99
CA ALA A 366 25.53 15.13 10.12
C ALA A 366 24.68 16.38 10.39
N TYR A 367 23.35 16.21 10.45
CA TYR A 367 22.43 17.31 10.73
C TYR A 367 22.71 17.98 12.08
N LEU A 368 22.89 17.18 13.14
CA LEU A 368 23.18 17.68 14.49
C LEU A 368 24.54 18.36 14.60
N ALA A 369 25.55 17.90 13.87
CA ALA A 369 26.87 18.53 13.83
C ALA A 369 26.82 19.92 13.18
N GLU A 370 25.99 20.09 12.15
CA GLU A 370 25.77 21.38 11.48
C GLU A 370 24.85 22.31 12.30
N HIS A 371 23.97 21.76 13.12
CA HIS A 371 22.93 22.50 13.86
C HIS A 371 22.94 22.18 15.36
N PRO A 372 24.01 22.48 16.13
CA PRO A 372 24.16 22.01 17.50
C PRO A 372 23.07 22.51 18.48
N GLY A 373 22.34 23.58 18.16
CA GLY A 373 21.30 24.17 19.01
C GLY A 373 19.85 23.90 18.56
N CYS A 374 19.60 22.94 17.67
CA CYS A 374 18.28 22.74 17.06
C CYS A 374 17.27 21.95 17.92
N ILE A 375 17.74 21.27 18.97
CA ILE A 375 16.93 20.48 19.91
C ILE A 375 17.19 21.02 21.32
N TYR A 376 16.11 21.33 22.04
CA TYR A 376 16.14 22.07 23.30
C TYR A 376 16.11 21.17 24.53
#